data_AF-A0A957YFT1-F1
#
_entry.id   AF-A0A957YFT1-F1
#
_cell.length_a   1.000
_cell.length_b   1.000
_cell.length_c   1.000
_cell.angle_alpha   90.00
_cell.angle_beta   90.00
_cell.angle_gamma   90.00
#
_symmetry.space_group_name_H-M   'P 1'
#
loop_
_entity.id
_entity.type
_entity.pdbx_description
1 polymer ?
#
loop_
_entity_poly.entity_id
_entity_poly.type
_entity_poly.pdbx_seq_one_letter_code
_entity_poly.pdbx_strand_id
1 'polypeptide(L)'
;EGTLAEVIAGLNDNPQPLPVQVDVGGGQTGTVQLDGALAMSGLFIHLYTPGGYSLVPSLAYKMQEGDFSALSQVVPLTLNARDSARVMHFAVACTDDPVNSLDDLHLEDYPEMYIAQALDDANGYITYCPLLKVTQLPDSSDELVTSDVPTLLLQGALDPATPVVGGDNVATGLSNSYNVIFPTGTHIQGSSACGLAIMDAFMTDPSTEPDTSCANQPLAFAVPRQVTVTSDDGAASFSMELPAGFQDTSGGYSSPPVIVTLLALPSQTPEEAIMSLMSKIGLPENEIVDGDPVAGLPTKRYQADGVPIQGFEFGIDIITFADDAGTYVVFVQNQAPDYVESYRQEKLPALLESVTVGGQ
;
A
#
# COMPACT_ATOMS: atom_id res chain seq x y z
N GLU A 1 8.24 -14.18 -7.36
CA GLU A 1 9.06 -14.84 -6.31
C GLU A 1 10.56 -14.68 -6.55
N GLY A 2 11.12 -15.09 -7.69
CA GLY A 2 12.59 -14.98 -7.95
C GLY A 2 13.19 -13.60 -7.67
N THR A 3 12.64 -12.53 -8.25
CA THR A 3 13.08 -11.15 -7.99
C THR A 3 13.06 -10.79 -6.50
N LEU A 4 12.00 -11.17 -5.78
CA LEU A 4 11.87 -10.84 -4.36
C LEU A 4 12.88 -11.63 -3.53
N ALA A 5 13.10 -12.91 -3.83
CA ALA A 5 14.11 -13.73 -3.15
C ALA A 5 15.53 -13.16 -3.33
N GLU A 6 15.89 -12.70 -4.53
CA GLU A 6 17.17 -12.03 -4.80
C GLU A 6 17.33 -10.74 -3.97
N VAL A 7 16.28 -9.92 -3.90
CA VAL A 7 16.25 -8.69 -3.08
C VAL A 7 16.46 -9.02 -1.60
N ILE A 8 15.70 -9.98 -1.06
CA ILE A 8 15.78 -10.36 0.36
C ILE A 8 17.16 -10.92 0.70
N ALA A 9 17.74 -11.77 -0.15
CA ALA A 9 19.10 -12.27 0.02
C ALA A 9 20.12 -11.12 0.02
N GLY A 10 20.01 -10.18 -0.92
CA GLY A 10 20.87 -9.00 -0.98
C GLY A 10 20.78 -8.11 0.27
N LEU A 11 19.58 -7.93 0.82
CA LEU A 11 19.36 -7.17 2.06
C LEU A 11 19.92 -7.89 3.30
N ASN A 12 19.88 -9.23 3.32
CA ASN A 12 20.49 -10.01 4.40
C ASN A 12 22.02 -9.89 4.39
N ASP A 13 22.64 -9.89 3.21
CA ASP A 13 24.09 -9.75 3.06
C ASP A 13 24.57 -8.31 3.30
N ASN A 14 23.78 -7.32 2.87
CA ASN A 14 24.11 -5.90 2.98
C ASN A 14 22.86 -5.05 3.30
N PRO A 15 22.49 -4.92 4.58
CA PRO A 15 21.34 -4.12 5.00
C PRO A 15 21.45 -2.66 4.54
N GLN A 16 20.36 -2.12 4.00
CA GLN A 16 20.35 -0.75 3.45
C GLN A 16 19.85 0.26 4.47
N PRO A 17 20.37 1.50 4.52
CA PRO A 17 19.80 2.54 5.36
C PRO A 17 18.42 2.97 4.81
N LEU A 18 17.39 2.86 5.64
CA LEU A 18 16.03 3.30 5.32
C LEU A 18 15.63 4.45 6.26
N PRO A 19 15.49 5.69 5.74
CA PRO A 19 14.91 6.78 6.50
C PRO A 19 13.43 6.47 6.81
N VAL A 20 13.05 6.56 8.07
CA VAL A 20 11.70 6.30 8.56
C VAL A 20 11.28 7.37 9.55
N GLN A 21 9.99 7.71 9.56
CA GLN A 21 9.41 8.52 10.62
C GLN A 21 8.83 7.60 11.69
N VAL A 22 9.31 7.68 12.92
CA VAL A 22 8.84 6.86 14.05
C VAL A 22 8.17 7.78 15.07
N ASP A 23 6.91 7.51 15.41
CA ASP A 23 6.22 8.31 16.42
C ASP A 23 6.51 7.79 17.84
N VAL A 24 7.64 8.26 18.39
CA VAL A 24 8.02 8.06 19.80
C VAL A 24 7.59 9.24 20.69
N GLY A 25 6.51 9.93 20.33
CA GLY A 25 6.02 11.11 21.04
C GLY A 25 6.65 12.39 20.49
N GLY A 26 6.26 12.74 19.27
CA GLY A 26 6.70 13.96 18.59
C GLY A 26 7.24 13.75 17.17
N GLY A 27 6.93 12.63 16.51
CA GLY A 27 7.29 12.39 15.10
C GLY A 27 8.80 12.38 14.83
N GLN A 28 9.59 11.69 15.66
CA GLN A 28 11.03 11.65 15.46
C GLN A 28 11.38 10.91 14.16
N THR A 29 12.16 11.56 13.30
CA THR A 29 12.73 10.90 12.13
C THR A 29 14.00 10.15 12.55
N GLY A 30 14.13 8.91 12.09
CA GLY A 30 15.31 8.08 12.29
C GLY A 30 15.67 7.30 11.03
N THR A 31 16.86 6.73 10.99
CA THR A 31 17.25 5.78 9.95
C THR A 31 17.33 4.40 10.59
N VAL A 32 16.69 3.41 9.99
CA VAL A 32 16.81 2.00 10.37
C VAL A 32 17.61 1.25 9.33
N GLN A 33 18.26 0.17 9.74
CA GLN A 33 18.87 -0.76 8.79
C GLN A 33 17.79 -1.71 8.29
N LEU A 34 17.49 -1.63 7.01
CA LEU A 34 16.58 -2.52 6.31
C LEU A 34 17.35 -3.78 5.91
N ASP A 35 17.15 -4.85 6.67
CA ASP A 35 17.53 -6.21 6.30
C ASP A 35 16.34 -6.96 5.67
N GLY A 36 16.54 -8.24 5.33
CA GLY A 36 15.50 -9.06 4.74
C GLY A 36 14.31 -9.29 5.65
N ALA A 37 14.51 -9.43 6.97
CA ALA A 37 13.42 -9.58 7.93
C ALA A 37 12.55 -8.33 7.98
N LEU A 38 13.15 -7.15 8.12
CA LEU A 38 12.39 -5.90 8.16
C LEU A 38 11.69 -5.60 6.83
N ALA A 39 12.29 -5.97 5.70
CA ALA A 39 11.66 -5.86 4.39
C ALA A 39 10.44 -6.78 4.25
N MET A 40 10.57 -8.05 4.66
CA MET A 40 9.44 -8.99 4.67
C MET A 40 8.33 -8.57 5.64
N SER A 41 8.67 -8.00 6.80
CA SER A 41 7.71 -7.40 7.73
C SER A 41 6.95 -6.23 7.07
N GLY A 42 7.64 -5.36 6.34
CA GLY A 42 6.98 -4.28 5.59
C GLY A 42 6.04 -4.80 4.50
N LEU A 43 6.44 -5.83 3.76
CA LEU A 43 5.57 -6.49 2.77
C LEU A 43 4.37 -7.19 3.41
N PHE A 44 4.55 -7.79 4.60
CA PHE A 44 3.45 -8.36 5.37
C PHE A 44 2.39 -7.29 5.68
N ILE A 45 2.79 -6.08 6.10
CA ILE A 45 1.83 -4.98 6.35
C ILE A 45 1.09 -4.57 5.07
N HIS A 46 1.76 -4.57 3.91
CA HIS A 46 1.07 -4.37 2.62
C HIS A 46 0.04 -5.47 2.34
N LEU A 47 0.36 -6.74 2.60
CA LEU A 47 -0.60 -7.84 2.42
C LEU A 47 -1.74 -7.82 3.45
N TYR A 48 -1.47 -7.32 4.65
CA TYR A 48 -2.43 -7.26 5.76
C TYR A 48 -3.54 -6.23 5.47
N THR A 49 -3.17 -5.11 4.83
CA THR A 49 -4.09 -3.99 4.55
C THR A 49 -4.94 -4.20 3.30
N PRO A 50 -6.23 -3.79 3.31
CA PRO A 50 -7.12 -3.94 2.15
C PRO A 50 -6.52 -3.37 0.86
N GLY A 51 -6.44 -4.21 -0.17
CA GLY A 51 -5.95 -3.83 -1.51
C GLY A 51 -4.42 -3.72 -1.64
N GLY A 52 -3.66 -3.77 -0.54
CA GLY A 52 -2.20 -3.64 -0.59
C GLY A 52 -1.50 -4.80 -1.31
N TYR A 53 -2.12 -5.98 -1.37
CA TYR A 53 -1.66 -7.12 -2.18
C TYR A 53 -1.40 -6.76 -3.66
N SER A 54 -2.17 -5.81 -4.20
CA SER A 54 -2.11 -5.45 -5.62
C SER A 54 -0.74 -4.84 -6.01
N LEU A 55 -0.06 -4.21 -5.05
CA LEU A 55 1.22 -3.53 -5.28
C LEU A 55 2.43 -4.45 -5.11
N VAL A 56 2.29 -5.57 -4.37
CA VAL A 56 3.41 -6.43 -3.96
C VAL A 56 4.30 -6.86 -5.14
N PRO A 57 3.78 -7.27 -6.32
CA PRO A 57 4.63 -7.58 -7.46
C PRO A 57 5.49 -6.39 -7.90
N SER A 58 4.91 -5.20 -8.00
CA SER A 58 5.65 -3.98 -8.39
C SER A 58 6.67 -3.55 -7.34
N LEU A 59 6.38 -3.76 -6.06
CA LEU A 59 7.30 -3.46 -4.96
C LEU A 59 8.55 -4.32 -5.05
N ALA A 60 8.42 -5.61 -5.41
CA ALA A 60 9.58 -6.48 -5.61
C ALA A 60 10.56 -5.94 -6.66
N TYR A 61 10.04 -5.42 -7.79
CA TYR A 61 10.88 -4.82 -8.83
C TYR A 61 11.51 -3.48 -8.39
N LYS A 62 10.73 -2.60 -7.73
CA LYS A 62 11.26 -1.34 -7.19
C LYS A 62 12.40 -1.58 -6.19
N MET A 63 12.26 -2.57 -5.31
CA MET A 63 13.31 -2.91 -4.36
C MET A 63 14.55 -3.49 -5.06
N GLN A 64 14.39 -4.22 -6.17
CA GLN A 64 15.52 -4.69 -6.99
C GLN A 64 16.31 -3.51 -7.59
N GLU A 65 15.63 -2.40 -7.88
CA GLU A 65 16.22 -1.14 -8.35
C GLU A 65 16.78 -0.27 -7.20
N GLY A 66 16.67 -0.73 -5.94
CA GLY A 66 17.12 0.01 -4.75
C GLY A 66 16.11 1.02 -4.22
N ASP A 67 14.88 1.04 -4.75
CA ASP A 67 13.81 1.90 -4.27
C ASP A 67 12.99 1.22 -3.16
N PHE A 68 13.33 1.55 -1.91
CA PHE A 68 12.64 1.05 -0.71
C PHE A 68 11.62 2.04 -0.14
N SER A 69 11.27 3.12 -0.88
CA SER A 69 10.46 4.21 -0.32
C SER A 69 9.04 3.78 0.07
N ALA A 70 8.51 2.71 -0.52
CA ALA A 70 7.23 2.16 -0.11
C ALA A 70 7.29 1.53 1.29
N LEU A 71 8.42 0.91 1.63
CA LEU A 71 8.63 0.28 2.93
C LEU A 71 8.80 1.33 4.04
N SER A 72 9.37 2.50 3.76
CA SER A 72 9.55 3.54 4.79
C SER A 72 8.24 4.06 5.40
N GLN A 73 7.12 3.89 4.68
CA GLN A 73 5.79 4.28 5.14
C GLN A 73 5.14 3.25 6.06
N VAL A 74 5.46 1.95 5.87
CA VAL A 74 4.83 0.85 6.61
C VAL A 74 5.71 0.24 7.69
N VAL A 75 7.04 0.30 7.55
CA VAL A 75 8.01 -0.13 8.56
C VAL A 75 7.79 0.56 9.92
N PRO A 76 7.46 1.85 10.02
CA PRO A 76 7.11 2.44 11.31
C PRO A 76 5.98 1.71 12.05
N LEU A 77 5.02 1.11 11.34
CA LEU A 77 3.92 0.36 11.95
C LEU A 77 4.39 -0.95 12.59
N THR A 78 5.49 -1.53 12.11
CA THR A 78 6.09 -2.74 12.71
C THR A 78 6.90 -2.39 13.97
N LEU A 79 7.55 -1.22 13.95
CA LEU A 79 8.39 -0.72 15.04
C LEU A 79 7.60 -0.05 16.17
N ASN A 80 6.44 0.54 15.86
CA ASN A 80 5.64 1.27 16.83
C ASN A 80 4.97 0.33 17.84
N ALA A 81 5.58 0.21 19.02
CA ALA A 81 5.04 -0.58 20.12
C ALA A 81 3.96 0.14 20.95
N ARG A 82 3.77 1.46 20.78
CA ARG A 82 2.99 2.30 21.70
C ARG A 82 1.48 2.10 21.64
N ASP A 83 0.95 1.78 20.46
CA ASP A 83 -0.50 1.65 20.25
C ASP A 83 -0.99 0.20 20.41
N SER A 84 -0.10 -0.69 20.83
CA SER A 84 -0.40 -2.10 21.07
C SER A 84 -0.22 -2.42 22.54
N ALA A 85 -1.20 -3.09 23.15
CA ALA A 85 -1.08 -3.62 24.50
C ALA A 85 -0.16 -4.86 24.51
N ARG A 86 1.12 -4.72 24.09
CA ARG A 86 2.03 -5.86 23.82
C ARG A 86 2.17 -6.81 25.01
N VAL A 87 2.26 -6.27 26.23
CA VAL A 87 2.34 -7.12 27.43
C VAL A 87 1.05 -7.91 27.65
N MET A 88 -0.11 -7.34 27.35
CA MET A 88 -1.39 -8.06 27.39
C MET A 88 -1.45 -9.11 26.28
N HIS A 89 -1.04 -8.77 25.05
CA HIS A 89 -0.94 -9.71 23.93
C HIS A 89 -0.11 -10.94 24.31
N PHE A 90 1.13 -10.73 24.78
CA PHE A 90 1.98 -11.84 25.19
C PHE A 90 1.42 -12.57 26.41
N ALA A 91 0.78 -11.90 27.38
CA ALA A 91 0.17 -12.61 28.51
C ALA A 91 -0.94 -13.58 28.06
N VAL A 92 -1.73 -13.21 27.06
CA VAL A 92 -2.77 -14.09 26.47
C VAL A 92 -2.11 -15.19 25.64
N ALA A 93 -1.27 -14.84 24.66
CA ALA A 93 -0.65 -15.81 23.75
C ALA A 93 0.22 -16.84 24.49
N CYS A 94 0.95 -16.43 25.54
CA CYS A 94 1.75 -17.34 26.36
C CYS A 94 0.91 -18.23 27.29
N THR A 95 -0.37 -17.90 27.48
CA THR A 95 -1.33 -18.71 28.25
C THR A 95 -2.04 -19.71 27.33
N ASP A 96 -2.29 -19.38 26.06
CA ASP A 96 -2.91 -20.30 25.09
C ASP A 96 -1.91 -21.37 24.62
N ASP A 97 -1.31 -21.21 23.44
CA ASP A 97 -0.36 -22.16 22.84
C ASP A 97 0.77 -21.41 22.12
N PRO A 98 1.80 -20.93 22.85
CA PRO A 98 2.91 -20.21 22.25
C PRO A 98 3.90 -21.17 21.57
N VAL A 99 4.61 -20.67 20.54
CA VAL A 99 5.85 -21.32 20.07
C VAL A 99 6.86 -21.35 21.22
N ASN A 100 7.30 -22.54 21.61
CA ASN A 100 8.18 -22.75 22.76
C ASN A 100 9.65 -22.91 22.37
N SER A 101 9.91 -23.36 21.14
CA SER A 101 11.25 -23.53 20.60
C SER A 101 11.29 -23.29 19.09
N LEU A 102 12.49 -23.04 18.56
CA LEU A 102 12.67 -22.92 17.11
C LEU A 102 12.46 -24.24 16.36
N ASP A 103 12.60 -25.38 17.06
CA ASP A 103 12.38 -26.71 16.48
C ASP A 103 10.89 -26.94 16.12
N ASP A 104 9.97 -26.18 16.74
CA ASP A 104 8.52 -26.25 16.47
C ASP A 104 8.12 -25.60 15.14
N LEU A 105 9.01 -24.80 14.53
CA LEU A 105 8.71 -24.01 13.33
C LEU A 105 8.85 -24.78 12.01
N HIS A 106 9.50 -25.95 12.00
CA HIS A 106 9.77 -26.73 10.79
C HIS A 106 10.35 -25.89 9.63
N LEU A 107 11.35 -25.05 9.93
CA LEU A 107 11.91 -24.05 9.00
C LEU A 107 12.47 -24.67 7.71
N GLU A 108 12.80 -25.95 7.71
CA GLU A 108 13.23 -26.70 6.51
C GLU A 108 12.17 -26.76 5.40
N ASP A 109 10.89 -26.58 5.75
CA ASP A 109 9.78 -26.57 4.80
C ASP A 109 9.51 -25.17 4.20
N TYR A 110 10.21 -24.14 4.70
CA TYR A 110 9.99 -22.75 4.32
C TYR A 110 10.94 -22.34 3.19
N PRO A 111 10.46 -21.56 2.19
CA PRO A 111 11.37 -20.88 1.29
C PRO A 111 12.29 -19.92 2.07
N GLU A 112 13.57 -19.89 1.70
CA GLU A 112 14.63 -19.19 2.45
C GLU A 112 14.30 -17.73 2.80
N MET A 113 13.65 -17.02 1.87
CA MET A 113 13.23 -15.63 2.04
C MET A 113 12.26 -15.38 3.21
N TYR A 114 11.55 -16.39 3.70
CA TYR A 114 10.62 -16.28 4.83
C TYR A 114 11.25 -16.66 6.17
N ILE A 115 12.39 -17.35 6.18
CA ILE A 115 12.99 -17.91 7.40
C ILE A 115 13.30 -16.81 8.41
N ALA A 116 13.91 -15.71 7.97
CA ALA A 116 14.28 -14.61 8.87
C ALA A 116 13.06 -13.98 9.54
N GLN A 117 11.94 -13.84 8.82
CA GLN A 117 10.69 -13.33 9.37
C GLN A 117 10.06 -14.30 10.37
N ALA A 118 10.03 -15.60 10.06
CA ALA A 118 9.51 -16.63 10.95
C ALA A 118 10.31 -16.71 12.26
N LEU A 119 11.64 -16.60 12.16
CA LEU A 119 12.53 -16.53 13.32
C LEU A 119 12.26 -15.29 14.16
N ASP A 120 12.11 -14.11 13.54
CA ASP A 120 11.83 -12.86 14.26
C ASP A 120 10.53 -12.95 15.08
N ASP A 121 9.45 -13.43 14.47
CA ASP A 121 8.15 -13.59 15.15
C ASP A 121 8.22 -14.61 16.31
N ALA A 122 8.79 -15.79 16.05
CA ALA A 122 8.92 -16.83 17.06
C ALA A 122 9.81 -16.41 18.25
N ASN A 123 10.90 -15.69 17.99
CA ASN A 123 11.81 -15.20 19.03
C ASN A 123 11.09 -14.29 20.03
N GLY A 124 10.05 -13.57 19.62
CA GLY A 124 9.18 -12.82 20.51
C GLY A 124 8.61 -13.72 21.61
N TYR A 125 7.89 -14.78 21.23
CA TYR A 125 7.25 -15.69 22.18
C TYR A 125 8.26 -16.48 23.01
N ILE A 126 9.29 -17.05 22.37
CA ILE A 126 10.36 -17.82 23.05
C ILE A 126 11.06 -16.96 24.12
N THR A 127 11.21 -15.65 23.87
CA THR A 127 11.84 -14.73 24.83
C THR A 127 10.86 -14.27 25.91
N TYR A 128 9.65 -13.84 25.55
CA TYR A 128 8.72 -13.19 26.48
C TYR A 128 7.96 -14.18 27.36
N CYS A 129 7.56 -15.35 26.86
CA CYS A 129 6.73 -16.29 27.62
C CYS A 129 7.40 -16.80 28.91
N PRO A 130 8.70 -17.20 28.91
CA PRO A 130 9.40 -17.59 30.14
C PRO A 130 9.54 -16.45 31.16
N LEU A 131 9.53 -15.20 30.71
CA LEU A 131 9.64 -14.02 31.57
C LEU A 131 8.30 -13.66 32.24
N LEU A 132 7.19 -13.81 31.51
CA LEU A 132 5.85 -13.49 32.00
C LEU A 132 5.34 -14.48 33.06
N LYS A 133 5.75 -15.75 32.98
CA LYS A 133 5.39 -16.81 33.94
C LYS A 133 3.88 -16.92 34.20
N VAL A 134 3.10 -16.73 33.13
CA VAL A 134 1.67 -17.00 33.12
C VAL A 134 1.43 -18.51 33.11
N THR A 135 0.28 -18.94 33.63
CA THR A 135 -0.11 -20.35 33.64
C THR A 135 -0.69 -20.70 32.27
N GLN A 136 -0.12 -21.68 31.58
CA GLN A 136 -0.69 -22.20 30.34
C GLN A 136 -2.06 -22.85 30.60
N LEU A 137 -2.98 -22.71 29.65
CA LEU A 137 -4.27 -23.37 29.64
C LEU A 137 -4.10 -24.89 29.51
N PRO A 138 -5.07 -25.69 30.01
CA PRO A 138 -5.08 -27.13 29.78
C PRO A 138 -5.34 -27.43 28.29
N ASP A 139 -4.78 -28.53 27.76
CA ASP A 139 -4.95 -28.98 26.36
C ASP A 139 -6.39 -28.94 25.81
N SER A 140 -7.40 -29.02 26.69
CA SER A 140 -8.81 -28.82 26.33
C SER A 140 -9.13 -27.43 25.76
N SER A 141 -8.26 -26.42 25.92
CA SER A 141 -8.41 -25.11 25.27
C SER A 141 -8.18 -25.16 23.76
N ASP A 142 -7.42 -26.15 23.30
CA ASP A 142 -7.01 -26.29 21.90
C ASP A 142 -7.98 -27.22 21.14
N GLU A 143 -8.93 -27.83 21.86
CA GLU A 143 -10.00 -28.60 21.26
C GLU A 143 -10.92 -27.70 20.42
N LEU A 144 -11.18 -28.14 19.19
CA LEU A 144 -12.09 -27.45 18.29
C LEU A 144 -13.48 -27.31 18.93
N VAL A 145 -14.02 -26.10 18.89
CA VAL A 145 -15.38 -25.82 19.35
C VAL A 145 -16.39 -26.57 18.49
N THR A 146 -17.20 -27.42 19.12
CA THR A 146 -18.34 -28.09 18.46
C THR A 146 -19.64 -27.33 18.73
N SER A 147 -20.35 -26.88 17.69
CA SER A 147 -21.58 -26.10 17.84
C SER A 147 -22.56 -26.32 16.67
N ASP A 148 -23.86 -26.27 16.99
CA ASP A 148 -24.98 -26.21 16.04
C ASP A 148 -25.60 -24.80 15.94
N VAL A 149 -25.10 -23.84 16.72
CA VAL A 149 -25.49 -22.43 16.61
C VAL A 149 -25.06 -21.92 15.23
N PRO A 150 -25.98 -21.29 14.46
CA PRO A 150 -25.61 -20.67 13.20
C PRO A 150 -24.39 -19.76 13.36
N THR A 151 -23.39 -19.94 12.51
CA THR A 151 -22.13 -19.19 12.58
C THR A 151 -21.75 -18.65 11.21
N LEU A 152 -21.21 -17.43 11.16
CA LEU A 152 -20.68 -16.83 9.95
C LEU A 152 -19.17 -16.71 10.06
N LEU A 153 -18.43 -17.32 9.14
CA LEU A 153 -16.99 -17.16 8.99
C LEU A 153 -16.71 -16.30 7.76
N LEU A 154 -16.01 -15.18 7.95
CA LEU A 154 -15.55 -14.33 6.85
C LEU A 154 -14.04 -14.46 6.72
N GLN A 155 -13.58 -14.91 5.56
CA GLN A 155 -12.17 -15.26 5.33
C GLN A 155 -11.62 -14.46 4.14
N GLY A 156 -10.40 -13.95 4.26
CA GLY A 156 -9.66 -13.38 3.14
C GLY A 156 -8.78 -14.44 2.48
N ALA A 157 -8.90 -14.65 1.18
CA ALA A 157 -8.05 -15.61 0.47
C ALA A 157 -6.56 -15.21 0.44
N LEU A 158 -6.28 -13.92 0.69
CA LEU A 158 -4.94 -13.35 0.74
C LEU A 158 -4.59 -12.84 2.15
N ASP A 159 -5.30 -13.30 3.19
CA ASP A 159 -5.01 -12.93 4.57
C ASP A 159 -3.66 -13.53 5.01
N PRO A 160 -2.63 -12.70 5.26
CA PRO A 160 -1.32 -13.21 5.64
C PRO A 160 -1.22 -13.61 7.12
N ALA A 161 -2.21 -13.25 7.95
CA ALA A 161 -2.19 -13.46 9.39
C ALA A 161 -3.11 -14.60 9.84
N THR A 162 -4.30 -14.70 9.25
CA THR A 162 -5.28 -15.76 9.53
C THR A 162 -5.71 -16.44 8.23
N PRO A 163 -4.84 -17.30 7.64
CA PRO A 163 -5.08 -17.90 6.34
C PRO A 163 -6.31 -18.82 6.35
N VAL A 164 -6.93 -18.99 5.18
CA VAL A 164 -8.20 -19.74 4.98
C VAL A 164 -8.18 -21.15 5.61
N VAL A 165 -7.03 -21.82 5.59
CA VAL A 165 -6.87 -23.15 6.20
C VAL A 165 -7.25 -23.18 7.68
N GLY A 166 -7.01 -22.09 8.42
CA GLY A 166 -7.38 -21.97 9.83
C GLY A 166 -8.89 -21.88 10.03
N GLY A 167 -9.58 -21.06 9.22
CA GLY A 167 -11.03 -20.95 9.28
C GLY A 167 -11.75 -22.21 8.76
N ASP A 168 -11.19 -22.88 7.75
CA ASP A 168 -11.68 -24.17 7.27
C ASP A 168 -11.56 -25.25 8.36
N ASN A 169 -10.48 -25.24 9.15
CA ASN A 169 -10.32 -26.13 10.30
C ASN A 169 -11.37 -25.86 11.39
N VAL A 170 -11.57 -24.58 11.75
CA VAL A 170 -12.61 -24.16 12.71
C VAL A 170 -14.01 -24.57 12.24
N ALA A 171 -14.31 -24.43 10.95
CA ALA A 171 -15.59 -24.79 10.37
C ALA A 171 -15.95 -26.27 10.55
N THR A 172 -14.97 -27.17 10.70
CA THR A 172 -15.24 -28.61 10.90
C THR A 172 -16.00 -28.90 12.20
N GLY A 173 -15.86 -28.04 13.22
CA GLY A 173 -16.61 -28.12 14.47
C GLY A 173 -18.00 -27.46 14.42
N LEU A 174 -18.28 -26.66 13.37
CA LEU A 174 -19.47 -25.83 13.27
C LEU A 174 -20.45 -26.42 12.25
N SER A 175 -21.33 -27.30 12.72
CA SER A 175 -22.27 -28.05 11.88
C SER A 175 -23.29 -27.19 11.11
N ASN A 176 -23.45 -25.93 11.52
CA ASN A 176 -24.31 -24.94 10.88
C ASN A 176 -23.52 -23.63 10.70
N SER A 177 -22.72 -23.58 9.64
CA SER A 177 -21.86 -22.43 9.35
C SER A 177 -21.96 -21.99 7.89
N TYR A 178 -21.82 -20.67 7.69
CA TYR A 178 -21.64 -20.05 6.38
C TYR A 178 -20.19 -19.57 6.26
N ASN A 179 -19.43 -20.17 5.34
CA ASN A 179 -18.03 -19.83 5.12
C ASN A 179 -17.90 -18.99 3.86
N VAL A 180 -17.66 -17.69 4.04
CA VAL A 180 -17.55 -16.73 2.95
C VAL A 180 -16.09 -16.39 2.72
N ILE A 181 -15.58 -16.74 1.54
CA ILE A 181 -14.21 -16.42 1.12
C ILE A 181 -14.24 -15.22 0.19
N PHE A 182 -13.47 -14.20 0.52
CA PHE A 182 -13.23 -13.02 -0.31
C PHE A 182 -11.93 -13.28 -1.10
N PRO A 183 -11.98 -13.51 -2.43
CA PRO A 183 -10.78 -13.85 -3.21
C PRO A 183 -9.69 -12.78 -3.18
N THR A 184 -10.08 -11.52 -3.03
CA THR A 184 -9.17 -10.37 -2.89
C THR A 184 -9.09 -9.87 -1.44
N GLY A 185 -9.70 -10.59 -0.51
CA GLY A 185 -9.76 -10.22 0.91
C GLY A 185 -8.41 -10.44 1.58
N THR A 186 -8.00 -9.45 2.37
CA THR A 186 -6.74 -9.44 3.14
C THR A 186 -7.03 -9.76 4.60
N HIS A 187 -6.37 -9.14 5.59
CA HIS A 187 -6.78 -9.31 6.97
C HIS A 187 -8.07 -8.54 7.31
N ILE A 188 -9.04 -9.21 7.93
CA ILE A 188 -10.37 -8.71 8.36
C ILE A 188 -11.30 -8.30 7.20
N GLN A 189 -12.39 -9.06 6.99
CA GLN A 189 -13.36 -8.76 5.92
C GLN A 189 -14.54 -7.88 6.37
N GLY A 190 -14.85 -7.90 7.68
CA GLY A 190 -15.99 -7.20 8.28
C GLY A 190 -15.88 -5.67 8.29
N SER A 191 -14.82 -5.11 7.74
CA SER A 191 -14.61 -3.67 7.53
C SER A 191 -15.04 -3.21 6.14
N SER A 192 -15.25 -4.14 5.19
CA SER A 192 -15.70 -3.82 3.83
C SER A 192 -17.22 -3.63 3.77
N ALA A 193 -17.69 -2.83 2.82
CA ALA A 193 -19.14 -2.66 2.60
C ALA A 193 -19.86 -3.99 2.33
N CYS A 194 -19.21 -4.90 1.61
CA CYS A 194 -19.73 -6.24 1.35
C CYS A 194 -19.76 -7.10 2.63
N GLY A 195 -18.67 -7.14 3.39
CA GLY A 195 -18.61 -7.85 4.66
C GLY A 195 -19.66 -7.36 5.66
N LEU A 196 -19.85 -6.05 5.77
CA LEU A 196 -20.88 -5.44 6.61
C LEU A 196 -22.30 -5.83 6.16
N ALA A 197 -22.59 -5.85 4.86
CA ALA A 197 -23.89 -6.26 4.34
C ALA A 197 -24.18 -7.74 4.62
N ILE A 198 -23.18 -8.62 4.48
CA ILE A 198 -23.29 -10.05 4.80
C ILE A 198 -23.53 -10.25 6.30
N MET A 199 -22.78 -9.53 7.15
CA MET A 199 -22.96 -9.57 8.60
C MET A 199 -24.36 -9.11 9.02
N ASP A 200 -24.87 -8.02 8.43
CA ASP A 200 -26.21 -7.50 8.71
C ASP A 200 -27.31 -8.50 8.31
N ALA A 201 -27.20 -9.09 7.12
CA ALA A 201 -28.11 -10.12 6.64
C ALA A 201 -28.12 -11.35 7.57
N PHE A 202 -26.94 -11.83 7.94
CA PHE A 202 -26.79 -12.97 8.85
C PHE A 202 -27.34 -12.68 10.25
N MET A 203 -27.09 -11.49 10.81
CA MET A 203 -27.62 -11.10 12.13
C MET A 203 -29.14 -10.92 12.12
N THR A 204 -29.72 -10.57 10.97
CA THR A 204 -31.17 -10.41 10.80
C THR A 204 -31.88 -11.75 10.72
N ASP A 205 -31.35 -12.69 9.94
CA ASP A 205 -31.86 -14.05 9.83
C ASP A 205 -30.72 -15.06 9.68
N PRO A 206 -30.18 -15.57 10.81
CA PRO A 206 -29.07 -16.51 10.78
C PRO A 206 -29.48 -17.91 10.28
N SER A 207 -30.78 -18.16 10.08
CA SER A 207 -31.28 -19.43 9.52
C SER A 207 -31.27 -19.47 7.99
N THR A 208 -30.97 -18.34 7.35
CA THR A 208 -30.91 -18.20 5.89
C THR A 208 -29.49 -17.84 5.47
N GLU A 209 -29.01 -18.46 4.39
CA GLU A 209 -27.71 -18.13 3.80
C GLU A 209 -27.71 -16.68 3.30
N PRO A 210 -26.77 -15.82 3.74
CA PRO A 210 -26.70 -14.43 3.28
C PRO A 210 -26.27 -14.35 1.81
N ASP A 211 -26.70 -13.31 1.09
CA ASP A 211 -26.20 -13.03 -0.26
C ASP A 211 -24.72 -12.61 -0.21
N THR A 212 -23.86 -13.43 -0.80
CA THR A 212 -22.39 -13.22 -0.82
C THR A 212 -21.87 -12.77 -2.18
N SER A 213 -22.75 -12.46 -3.14
CA SER A 213 -22.37 -12.14 -4.52
C SER A 213 -21.40 -10.96 -4.63
N CYS A 214 -21.43 -10.03 -3.69
CA CYS A 214 -20.50 -8.89 -3.65
C CYS A 214 -19.04 -9.28 -3.32
N ALA A 215 -18.80 -10.45 -2.71
CA ALA A 215 -17.48 -10.87 -2.25
C ALA A 215 -16.58 -11.33 -3.40
N ASN A 216 -17.16 -11.77 -4.52
CA ASN A 216 -16.44 -12.34 -5.64
C ASN A 216 -15.86 -11.25 -6.57
N GLN A 217 -14.83 -10.55 -6.09
CA GLN A 217 -14.07 -9.59 -6.89
C GLN A 217 -12.90 -10.29 -7.60
N PRO A 218 -12.57 -9.90 -8.84
CA PRO A 218 -11.43 -10.45 -9.56
C PRO A 218 -10.11 -9.99 -8.92
N LEU A 219 -9.16 -10.91 -8.81
CA LEU A 219 -7.80 -10.60 -8.41
C LEU A 219 -7.14 -9.68 -9.46
N ALA A 220 -6.68 -8.51 -9.04
CA ALA A 220 -6.01 -7.56 -9.91
C ALA A 220 -4.72 -7.05 -9.25
N PHE A 221 -3.63 -7.11 -10.00
CA PHE A 221 -2.35 -6.52 -9.59
C PHE A 221 -2.17 -5.18 -10.29
N ALA A 222 -1.61 -4.23 -9.55
CA ALA A 222 -1.24 -2.95 -10.08
C ALA A 222 -0.05 -3.11 -11.03
N VAL A 223 -0.21 -2.61 -12.26
CA VAL A 223 0.83 -2.57 -13.28
C VAL A 223 1.04 -1.13 -13.73
N PRO A 224 2.25 -0.75 -14.16
CA PRO A 224 2.42 0.50 -14.88
C PRO A 224 1.46 0.56 -16.06
N ARG A 225 0.93 1.75 -16.35
CA ARG A 225 0.03 1.95 -17.49
C ARG A 225 0.38 3.23 -18.24
N GLN A 226 0.40 3.12 -19.56
CA GLN A 226 0.47 4.29 -20.41
C GLN A 226 -0.89 4.97 -20.47
N VAL A 227 -0.89 6.27 -20.18
CA VAL A 227 -2.07 7.13 -20.29
C VAL A 227 -1.84 8.11 -21.41
N THR A 228 -2.79 8.24 -22.32
CA THR A 228 -2.80 9.25 -23.38
C THR A 228 -3.93 10.23 -23.13
N VAL A 229 -3.63 11.53 -23.20
CA VAL A 229 -4.65 12.59 -23.22
C VAL A 229 -4.59 13.34 -24.54
N THR A 230 -5.73 13.86 -24.97
CA THR A 230 -5.88 14.57 -26.25
C THR A 230 -6.70 15.83 -26.01
N SER A 231 -6.36 16.91 -26.72
CA SER A 231 -7.10 18.17 -26.66
C SER A 231 -8.51 18.00 -27.23
N ASP A 232 -9.41 18.91 -26.83
CA ASP A 232 -10.81 18.88 -27.26
C ASP A 232 -11.00 18.93 -28.80
N ASP A 233 -10.05 19.54 -29.51
CA ASP A 233 -10.03 19.62 -30.97
C ASP A 233 -9.31 18.44 -31.65
N GLY A 234 -8.73 17.52 -30.88
CA GLY A 234 -8.00 16.35 -31.38
C GLY A 234 -6.61 16.64 -31.92
N ALA A 235 -6.13 17.89 -31.88
CA ALA A 235 -4.88 18.28 -32.53
C ALA A 235 -3.64 17.91 -31.71
N ALA A 236 -3.71 18.08 -30.38
CA ALA A 236 -2.59 17.86 -29.47
C ALA A 236 -2.82 16.58 -28.66
N SER A 237 -1.79 15.72 -28.57
CA SER A 237 -1.83 14.53 -27.72
C SER A 237 -0.46 14.19 -27.17
N PHE A 238 -0.43 13.79 -25.91
CA PHE A 238 0.76 13.23 -25.29
C PHE A 238 0.39 12.03 -24.42
N SER A 239 1.38 11.16 -24.23
CA SER A 239 1.26 10.02 -23.33
C SER A 239 2.28 10.12 -22.21
N MET A 240 1.96 9.51 -21.08
CA MET A 240 2.86 9.37 -19.94
C MET A 240 2.63 8.00 -19.31
N GLU A 241 3.70 7.33 -18.88
CA GLU A 241 3.57 6.10 -18.10
C GLU A 241 3.33 6.45 -16.64
N LEU A 242 2.19 5.99 -16.11
CA LEU A 242 1.91 6.05 -14.69
C LEU A 242 2.41 4.76 -14.04
N PRO A 243 3.21 4.86 -12.95
CA PRO A 243 3.64 3.70 -12.19
C PRO A 243 2.47 2.86 -11.66
N ALA A 244 2.77 1.60 -11.34
CA ALA A 244 1.81 0.74 -10.64
C ALA A 244 1.28 1.43 -9.37
N GLY A 245 -0.05 1.43 -9.21
CA GLY A 245 -0.76 1.98 -8.05
C GLY A 245 -1.67 3.17 -8.38
N PHE A 246 -1.45 3.83 -9.51
CA PHE A 246 -2.31 4.92 -9.96
C PHE A 246 -3.69 4.42 -10.44
N GLN A 247 -4.74 4.86 -9.76
CA GLN A 247 -6.14 4.58 -10.08
C GLN A 247 -6.83 5.78 -10.74
N ASP A 248 -7.86 5.53 -11.55
CA ASP A 248 -8.67 6.59 -12.15
C ASP A 248 -9.53 7.30 -11.10
N THR A 249 -9.58 8.62 -11.19
CA THR A 249 -10.43 9.48 -10.35
C THR A 249 -11.11 10.54 -11.20
N SER A 250 -12.09 11.25 -10.65
CA SER A 250 -12.78 12.33 -11.37
C SER A 250 -11.88 13.51 -11.78
N GLY A 251 -10.67 13.62 -11.19
CA GLY A 251 -9.75 14.73 -11.43
C GLY A 251 -8.42 14.34 -12.09
N GLY A 252 -8.25 13.09 -12.52
CA GLY A 252 -6.99 12.54 -13.01
C GLY A 252 -6.69 11.20 -12.38
N TYR A 253 -5.45 10.99 -12.00
CA TYR A 253 -4.94 9.70 -11.54
C TYR A 253 -4.38 9.82 -10.13
N SER A 254 -4.78 8.92 -9.23
CA SER A 254 -4.37 8.99 -7.83
C SER A 254 -3.60 7.74 -7.41
N SER A 255 -2.45 7.96 -6.79
CA SER A 255 -1.71 7.00 -5.97
C SER A 255 -1.35 7.74 -4.68
N PRO A 256 -2.23 7.73 -3.65
CA PRO A 256 -2.07 8.55 -2.47
C PRO A 256 -0.66 8.47 -1.86
N PRO A 257 -0.06 9.60 -1.44
CA PRO A 257 -0.67 10.94 -1.33
C PRO A 257 -0.65 11.77 -2.63
N VAL A 258 -0.28 11.17 -3.76
CA VAL A 258 -0.02 11.88 -5.02
C VAL A 258 -1.20 11.77 -5.97
N ILE A 259 -1.58 12.90 -6.57
CA ILE A 259 -2.55 12.99 -7.66
C ILE A 259 -1.85 13.61 -8.86
N VAL A 260 -2.03 13.02 -10.03
CA VAL A 260 -1.50 13.49 -11.31
C VAL A 260 -2.64 13.75 -12.28
N THR A 261 -2.73 14.97 -12.78
CA THR A 261 -3.68 15.40 -13.80
C THR A 261 -2.92 15.72 -15.08
N LEU A 262 -3.37 15.16 -16.19
CA LEU A 262 -2.79 15.39 -17.50
C LEU A 262 -3.79 16.15 -18.37
N LEU A 263 -3.34 17.23 -19.03
CA LEU A 263 -4.18 18.01 -19.94
C LEU A 263 -3.43 18.29 -21.24
N ALA A 264 -4.11 18.13 -22.37
CA ALA A 264 -3.67 18.64 -23.65
C ALA A 264 -4.60 19.80 -24.05
N LEU A 265 -4.03 20.94 -24.40
CA LEU A 265 -4.74 22.18 -24.70
C LEU A 265 -4.38 22.65 -26.11
N PRO A 266 -5.35 23.20 -26.87
CA PRO A 266 -5.08 23.78 -28.17
C PRO A 266 -4.31 25.11 -28.04
N SER A 267 -3.43 25.38 -29.02
CA SER A 267 -2.72 26.64 -29.32
C SER A 267 -2.68 27.71 -28.21
N GLN A 268 -2.06 27.39 -27.08
CA GLN A 268 -1.76 28.32 -25.99
C GLN A 268 -0.25 28.29 -25.69
N THR A 269 0.32 29.36 -25.14
CA THR A 269 1.71 29.29 -24.66
C THR A 269 1.78 28.51 -23.33
N PRO A 270 2.91 27.83 -23.01
CA PRO A 270 3.09 27.15 -21.73
C PRO A 270 2.81 28.02 -20.49
N GLU A 271 3.19 29.31 -20.52
CA GLU A 271 2.94 30.28 -19.43
C GLU A 271 1.45 30.60 -19.28
N GLU A 272 0.75 30.84 -20.39
CA GLU A 272 -0.69 31.13 -20.37
C GLU A 272 -1.51 29.92 -19.88
N ALA A 273 -1.07 28.69 -20.18
CA ALA A 273 -1.70 27.47 -19.67
C ALA A 273 -1.60 27.38 -18.15
N ILE A 274 -0.41 27.69 -17.58
CA ILE A 274 -0.23 27.77 -16.12
C ILE A 274 -1.12 28.85 -15.53
N MET A 275 -1.10 30.07 -16.08
CA MET A 275 -1.93 31.18 -15.58
C MET A 275 -3.43 30.86 -15.62
N SER A 276 -3.90 30.17 -16.67
CA SER A 276 -5.29 29.72 -16.78
C SER A 276 -5.65 28.71 -15.69
N LEU A 277 -4.76 27.73 -15.43
CA LEU A 277 -4.96 26.72 -14.40
C LEU A 277 -4.96 27.35 -12.99
N MET A 278 -4.00 28.23 -12.72
CA MET A 278 -3.92 28.99 -11.47
C MET A 278 -5.21 29.78 -11.21
N SER A 279 -5.72 30.50 -12.23
CA SER A 279 -6.96 31.26 -12.11
C SER A 279 -8.18 30.38 -11.88
N LYS A 280 -8.28 29.22 -12.55
CA LYS A 280 -9.42 28.30 -12.42
C LYS A 280 -9.48 27.62 -11.05
N ILE A 281 -8.32 27.25 -10.50
CA ILE A 281 -8.22 26.49 -9.24
C ILE A 281 -8.06 27.44 -8.03
N GLY A 282 -7.71 28.70 -8.26
CA GLY A 282 -7.46 29.66 -7.18
C GLY A 282 -6.10 29.44 -6.52
N LEU A 283 -5.08 29.05 -7.30
CA LEU A 283 -3.72 28.88 -6.81
C LEU A 283 -3.08 30.25 -6.47
N PRO A 284 -2.20 30.32 -5.46
CA PRO A 284 -1.53 31.57 -5.10
C PRO A 284 -0.65 32.07 -6.26
N GLU A 285 -0.53 33.38 -6.41
CA GLU A 285 0.45 33.95 -7.35
C GLU A 285 1.87 33.54 -6.91
N ASN A 286 2.62 32.91 -7.81
CA ASN A 286 4.01 32.55 -7.62
C ASN A 286 4.76 32.65 -8.97
N GLU A 287 6.09 32.63 -8.91
CA GLU A 287 6.94 32.72 -10.09
C GLU A 287 6.76 31.51 -11.02
N ILE A 288 6.67 31.79 -12.32
CA ILE A 288 6.76 30.78 -13.37
C ILE A 288 8.18 30.82 -13.90
N VAL A 289 8.90 29.70 -13.78
CA VAL A 289 10.31 29.58 -14.14
C VAL A 289 10.50 28.60 -15.29
N ASP A 290 11.67 28.66 -15.94
CA ASP A 290 12.06 27.61 -16.89
C ASP A 290 12.37 26.31 -16.13
N GLY A 291 11.90 25.18 -16.68
CA GLY A 291 12.16 23.84 -16.13
C GLY A 291 13.08 23.02 -17.02
N ASP A 292 13.38 21.79 -16.57
CA ASP A 292 14.08 20.81 -17.39
C ASP A 292 13.22 20.39 -18.60
N PRO A 293 13.82 20.12 -19.78
CA PRO A 293 13.06 19.70 -20.96
C PRO A 293 12.29 18.40 -20.73
N VAL A 294 11.08 18.31 -21.27
CA VAL A 294 10.23 17.11 -21.23
C VAL A 294 9.94 16.69 -22.67
N ALA A 295 10.15 15.41 -23.01
CA ALA A 295 10.09 14.91 -24.38
C ALA A 295 10.95 15.74 -25.38
N GLY A 296 12.06 16.32 -24.90
CA GLY A 296 12.94 17.19 -25.71
C GLY A 296 12.40 18.61 -25.94
N LEU A 297 11.25 18.96 -25.37
CA LEU A 297 10.63 20.28 -25.50
C LEU A 297 10.94 21.16 -24.27
N PRO A 298 11.16 22.47 -24.45
CA PRO A 298 11.38 23.39 -23.33
C PRO A 298 10.12 23.50 -22.48
N THR A 299 10.30 23.61 -21.16
CA THR A 299 9.19 23.63 -20.21
C THR A 299 9.13 24.92 -19.41
N LYS A 300 7.94 25.21 -18.90
CA LYS A 300 7.67 26.19 -17.87
C LYS A 300 7.15 25.46 -16.64
N ARG A 301 7.57 25.91 -15.47
CA ARG A 301 7.22 25.30 -14.19
C ARG A 301 6.65 26.33 -13.23
N TYR A 302 5.60 25.92 -12.53
CA TYR A 302 5.08 26.61 -11.35
C TYR A 302 5.07 25.63 -10.18
N GLN A 303 5.48 26.11 -9.00
CA GLN A 303 5.46 25.32 -7.78
C GLN A 303 4.85 26.13 -6.63
N ALA A 304 4.13 25.48 -5.74
CA ALA A 304 3.65 26.08 -4.50
C ALA A 304 3.46 25.01 -3.42
N ASP A 305 3.72 25.35 -2.17
CA ASP A 305 3.57 24.44 -1.03
C ASP A 305 2.52 24.95 -0.05
N GLY A 306 1.90 24.04 0.69
CA GLY A 306 0.87 24.39 1.68
C GLY A 306 -0.39 24.98 1.06
N VAL A 307 -0.72 24.64 -0.19
CA VAL A 307 -1.88 25.20 -0.89
C VAL A 307 -3.15 24.55 -0.35
N PRO A 308 -4.10 25.32 0.24
CA PRO A 308 -5.32 24.76 0.81
C PRO A 308 -6.35 24.47 -0.29
N ILE A 309 -6.67 23.19 -0.50
CA ILE A 309 -7.69 22.74 -1.46
C ILE A 309 -8.65 21.78 -0.75
N GLN A 310 -9.93 22.12 -0.69
CA GLN A 310 -10.99 21.28 -0.10
C GLN A 310 -10.70 20.77 1.33
N GLY A 311 -9.98 21.55 2.13
CA GLY A 311 -9.66 21.21 3.53
C GLY A 311 -8.37 20.40 3.73
N PHE A 312 -7.61 20.14 2.67
CA PHE A 312 -6.28 19.55 2.72
C PHE A 312 -5.23 20.55 2.22
N GLU A 313 -3.99 20.42 2.70
CA GLU A 313 -2.85 21.17 2.20
C GLU A 313 -2.07 20.35 1.16
N PHE A 314 -1.68 20.99 0.07
CA PHE A 314 -0.97 20.33 -1.02
C PHE A 314 0.34 21.03 -1.38
N GLY A 315 1.35 20.22 -1.69
CA GLY A 315 2.40 20.61 -2.62
C GLY A 315 1.88 20.53 -4.05
N ILE A 316 2.14 21.57 -4.84
CA ILE A 316 1.67 21.75 -6.21
C ILE A 316 2.89 21.88 -7.13
N ASP A 317 2.87 21.13 -8.23
CA ASP A 317 3.83 21.23 -9.33
C ASP A 317 3.05 21.23 -10.65
N ILE A 318 3.14 22.32 -11.41
CA ILE A 318 2.59 22.40 -12.77
C ILE A 318 3.75 22.53 -13.74
N ILE A 319 3.86 21.59 -14.67
CA ILE A 319 4.84 21.58 -15.74
C ILE A 319 4.09 21.70 -17.05
N THR A 320 4.42 22.72 -17.85
CA THR A 320 3.85 22.92 -19.17
C THR A 320 4.94 22.96 -20.24
N PHE A 321 4.63 22.38 -21.39
CA PHE A 321 5.49 22.36 -22.57
C PHE A 321 4.61 22.36 -23.81
N ALA A 322 5.15 22.71 -24.96
CA ALA A 322 4.36 22.84 -26.18
C ALA A 322 5.16 22.50 -27.42
N ASP A 323 4.45 22.09 -28.45
CA ASP A 323 4.93 21.96 -29.83
C ASP A 323 3.95 22.67 -30.79
N ASP A 324 4.06 22.39 -32.09
CA ASP A 324 3.18 22.97 -33.10
C ASP A 324 1.72 22.47 -33.00
N ALA A 325 1.48 21.34 -32.32
CA ALA A 325 0.17 20.73 -32.18
C ALA A 325 -0.62 21.30 -31.00
N GLY A 326 0.05 21.64 -29.90
CA GLY A 326 -0.57 22.34 -28.77
C GLY A 326 0.29 22.40 -27.51
N THR A 327 -0.37 22.65 -26.38
CA THR A 327 0.25 22.74 -25.05
C THR A 327 -0.11 21.51 -24.24
N TYR A 328 0.86 21.00 -23.50
CA TYR A 328 0.74 19.85 -22.64
C TYR A 328 0.95 20.28 -21.19
N VAL A 329 0.15 19.74 -20.27
CA VAL A 329 0.19 20.07 -18.86
C VAL A 329 0.31 18.78 -18.06
N VAL A 330 1.37 18.68 -17.26
CA VAL A 330 1.49 17.71 -16.18
C VAL A 330 1.29 18.49 -14.88
N PHE A 331 0.18 18.22 -14.20
CA PHE A 331 -0.17 18.85 -12.93
C PHE A 331 -0.13 17.80 -11.82
N VAL A 332 0.78 17.97 -10.87
CA VAL A 332 0.98 17.07 -9.74
C VAL A 332 0.57 17.77 -8.44
N GLN A 333 -0.18 17.05 -7.63
CA GLN A 333 -0.61 17.45 -6.31
C GLN A 333 -0.14 16.41 -5.30
N ASN A 334 0.48 16.83 -4.20
CA ASN A 334 0.94 15.95 -3.14
C ASN A 334 0.36 16.37 -1.79
N GLN A 335 -0.42 15.50 -1.16
CA GLN A 335 -1.12 15.76 0.10
C GLN A 335 -0.25 15.57 1.36
N ALA A 336 1.01 15.16 1.22
CA ALA A 336 1.91 14.91 2.33
C ALA A 336 3.05 15.94 2.33
N PRO A 337 2.99 17.00 3.17
CA PRO A 337 3.96 18.10 3.20
C PRO A 337 5.42 17.62 3.30
N ASP A 338 5.68 16.64 4.17
CA ASP A 338 7.03 16.09 4.39
C ASP A 338 7.55 15.26 3.20
N TYR A 339 6.68 14.89 2.26
CA TYR A 339 7.00 14.08 1.09
C TYR A 339 7.14 14.92 -0.19
N VAL A 340 6.75 16.20 -0.17
CA VAL A 340 6.73 17.04 -1.38
C VAL A 340 8.12 17.17 -1.99
N GLU A 341 9.13 17.51 -1.17
CA GLU A 341 10.47 17.80 -1.68
C GLU A 341 11.19 16.54 -2.18
N SER A 342 11.10 15.43 -1.44
CA SER A 342 11.69 14.15 -1.88
C SER A 342 11.01 13.65 -3.16
N TYR A 343 9.69 13.80 -3.28
CA TYR A 343 8.98 13.47 -4.50
C TYR A 343 9.47 14.30 -5.71
N ARG A 344 9.66 15.61 -5.54
CA ARG A 344 10.17 16.51 -6.60
C ARG A 344 11.55 16.13 -7.08
N GLN A 345 12.41 15.66 -6.18
CA GLN A 345 13.80 15.32 -6.49
C GLN A 345 13.95 13.91 -7.07
N GLU A 346 13.14 12.95 -6.60
CA GLU A 346 13.39 11.53 -6.87
C GLU A 346 12.35 10.89 -7.80
N LYS A 347 11.08 11.31 -7.73
CA LYS A 347 9.97 10.61 -8.40
C LYS A 347 9.40 11.38 -9.58
N LEU A 348 9.27 12.70 -9.45
CA LEU A 348 8.76 13.56 -10.51
C LEU A 348 9.64 13.52 -11.78
N PRO A 349 10.99 13.54 -11.70
CA PRO A 349 11.82 13.46 -12.91
C PRO A 349 11.60 12.15 -13.67
N ALA A 350 11.55 11.01 -12.98
CA ALA A 350 11.29 9.70 -13.59
C ALA A 350 9.92 9.63 -14.28
N LEU A 351 8.88 10.26 -13.69
CA LEU A 351 7.58 10.38 -14.33
C LEU A 351 7.64 11.18 -15.63
N LEU A 352 8.34 12.31 -15.61
CA LEU A 352 8.48 13.19 -16.76
C LEU A 352 9.33 12.57 -17.88
N GLU A 353 10.29 11.72 -17.55
CA GLU A 353 11.09 10.96 -18.53
C GLU A 353 10.24 9.99 -19.37
N SER A 354 9.11 9.52 -18.84
CA SER A 354 8.19 8.62 -19.56
C SER A 354 7.29 9.34 -20.57
N VAL A 355 7.33 10.68 -20.60
CA VAL A 355 6.45 11.48 -21.44
C VAL A 355 6.84 11.35 -22.90
N THR A 356 5.85 11.10 -23.75
CA THR A 356 5.97 11.04 -25.21
C THR A 356 4.93 11.96 -25.84
N VAL A 357 5.33 12.71 -26.87
CA VAL A 357 4.44 13.64 -27.59
C VAL A 357 4.29 13.15 -29.03
N GLY A 358 3.05 13.03 -29.51
CA GLY A 358 2.74 12.75 -30.91
C GLY A 358 3.42 11.51 -31.51
N GLY A 359 2.88 10.31 -31.27
CA GLY A 359 3.16 9.10 -32.05
C GLY A 359 4.64 8.67 -32.18
N GLN A 360 5.52 9.14 -31.30
CA GLN A 360 6.90 8.64 -31.15
C GLN A 360 6.98 7.52 -30.13
#